data_AF-A0A6I5NDY4-F1
#
_entry.id   AF-A0A6I5NDY4-F1
#
_cell.length_a   1.000
_cell.length_b   1.000
_cell.length_c   1.000
_cell.angle_alpha   90.00
_cell.angle_beta   90.00
_cell.angle_gamma   90.00
#
_symmetry.space_group_name_H-M   'P 1'
#
loop_
_entity.id
_entity.type
_entity.pdbx_description
1 polymer ?
#
loop_
_entity_poly.entity_id
_entity_poly.type
_entity_poly.pdbx_seq_one_letter_code
_entity_poly.pdbx_strand_id
1 'polypeptide(L)'
;GGSNPLLQTVLEESDGVALLLFFLTASIAAPLFEEVLFRGFLLPSLTRYLPVWGAIGLSSLIFATAHLSFSEILPLTVLGAALGFIYTRSRNLLAPILLHSTWNSVTMLGLFLLGG
;
A
#
# COMPACT_ATOMS: atom_id res chain seq x y z
N GLY A 1 -10.79 15.22 9.88
CA GLY A 1 -11.57 15.99 8.88
C GLY A 1 -11.15 15.49 7.52
N GLY A 2 -12.06 14.78 6.85
CA GLY A 2 -11.74 13.88 5.73
C GLY A 2 -12.21 12.45 6.03
N SER A 3 -13.36 12.32 6.70
CA SER A 3 -14.04 11.06 6.91
C SER A 3 -14.45 10.53 5.53
N ASN A 4 -13.88 9.39 5.12
CA ASN A 4 -14.37 8.65 3.97
C ASN A 4 -15.86 8.37 4.22
N PRO A 5 -16.79 8.96 3.44
CA PRO A 5 -18.22 8.80 3.69
C PRO A 5 -18.64 7.32 3.59
N LEU A 6 -17.91 6.53 2.78
CA LEU A 6 -18.08 5.08 2.71
C LEU A 6 -17.73 4.35 4.01
N LEU A 7 -16.72 4.81 4.77
CA LEU A 7 -16.39 4.21 6.06
C LEU A 7 -17.47 4.52 7.10
N GLN A 8 -18.01 5.74 7.12
CA GLN A 8 -19.10 6.09 8.05
C GLN A 8 -20.39 5.32 7.75
N THR A 9 -20.80 5.23 6.48
CA THR A 9 -22.02 4.49 6.11
C THR A 9 -21.90 2.99 6.41
N VAL A 10 -20.73 2.38 6.17
CA VAL A 10 -20.50 0.96 6.47
C VAL A 10 -20.44 0.68 7.98
N LEU A 11 -19.90 1.61 8.78
CA LEU A 11 -19.89 1.52 10.25
C LEU A 11 -21.28 1.76 10.85
N GLU A 12 -22.09 2.66 10.27
CA GLU A 12 -23.46 2.96 10.74
C GLU A 12 -24.46 1.83 10.44
N GLU A 13 -24.32 1.09 9.34
CA GLU A 13 -25.23 -0.02 8.99
C GLU A 13 -24.79 -1.38 9.56
N SER A 14 -23.58 -1.52 10.10
CA SER A 14 -23.06 -2.79 10.65
C SER A 14 -23.23 -4.00 9.72
N ASP A 15 -23.13 -3.80 8.40
CA ASP A 15 -23.09 -4.91 7.46
C ASP A 15 -21.70 -5.56 7.52
N GLY A 16 -21.59 -6.61 8.33
CA GLY A 16 -20.35 -7.38 8.49
C GLY A 16 -19.80 -7.90 7.16
N VAL A 17 -20.65 -8.09 6.14
CA VAL A 17 -20.21 -8.47 4.80
C VAL A 17 -19.50 -7.31 4.11
N ALA A 18 -20.06 -6.10 4.15
CA ALA A 18 -19.44 -4.90 3.59
C ALA A 18 -18.08 -4.59 4.25
N LEU A 19 -18.01 -4.70 5.59
CA LEU A 19 -16.75 -4.53 6.33
C LEU A 19 -15.70 -5.58 5.94
N LEU A 20 -16.11 -6.84 5.80
CA LEU A 20 -15.21 -7.92 5.36
C LEU A 20 -14.70 -7.69 3.94
N LEU A 21 -15.58 -7.30 3.01
CA LEU A 21 -15.20 -7.01 1.62
C LEU A 21 -14.25 -5.82 1.54
N PHE A 22 -14.51 -4.76 2.32
CA PHE A 22 -13.63 -3.60 2.41
C PHE A 22 -12.25 -4.02 2.94
N PHE A 23 -12.19 -4.79 4.02
CA PHE A 23 -10.95 -5.31 4.59
C PHE A 23 -10.16 -6.15 3.58
N LEU A 24 -10.79 -7.13 2.93
CA LEU A 24 -10.12 -7.98 1.94
C LEU A 24 -9.59 -7.17 0.76
N THR A 25 -10.35 -6.17 0.31
CA THR A 25 -9.96 -5.33 -0.82
C THR A 25 -8.78 -4.42 -0.44
N ALA A 26 -8.91 -3.68 0.67
CA ALA A 26 -7.89 -2.73 1.11
C ALA A 26 -6.61 -3.40 1.60
N SER A 27 -6.71 -4.56 2.25
CA SER A 27 -5.56 -5.22 2.88
C SER A 27 -4.91 -6.32 2.04
N ILE A 28 -5.59 -6.84 1.00
CA ILE A 28 -5.05 -7.91 0.16
C ILE A 28 -5.05 -7.53 -1.31
N ALA A 29 -6.21 -7.23 -1.89
CA ALA A 29 -6.33 -7.02 -3.33
C ALA A 29 -5.57 -5.76 -3.80
N ALA A 30 -5.68 -4.65 -3.06
CA ALA A 30 -4.98 -3.42 -3.37
C ALA A 30 -3.45 -3.57 -3.27
N PRO A 31 -2.87 -4.06 -2.15
CA PRO A 31 -1.44 -4.32 -2.07
C PRO A 31 -0.92 -5.27 -3.15
N LEU A 32 -1.68 -6.32 -3.50
CA LEU A 32 -1.31 -7.22 -4.59
C LEU A 32 -1.17 -6.47 -5.93
N PHE A 33 -2.18 -5.67 -6.30
CA PHE A 33 -2.15 -4.89 -7.53
C PHE A 33 -1.03 -3.84 -7.52
N GLU A 34 -0.88 -3.14 -6.41
CA GLU A 34 0.16 -2.12 -6.25
C GLU A 34 1.55 -2.70 -6.36
N GLU A 35 1.85 -3.82 -5.70
CA GLU A 35 3.18 -4.43 -5.83
C GLU A 35 3.46 -4.94 -7.24
N VAL A 36 2.47 -5.48 -7.95
CA VAL A 36 2.63 -5.86 -9.36
C VAL A 36 2.96 -4.63 -10.22
N LEU A 37 2.24 -3.53 -10.04
CA LEU A 37 2.46 -2.31 -10.81
C LEU A 37 3.79 -1.62 -10.46
N PHE A 38 4.06 -1.40 -9.18
CA PHE A 38 5.20 -0.62 -8.73
C PHE A 38 6.49 -1.43 -8.69
N ARG A 39 6.46 -2.68 -8.23
CA ARG A 39 7.65 -3.53 -8.05
C ARG A 39 7.83 -4.50 -9.21
N GLY A 40 6.74 -5.00 -9.77
CA GLY A 40 6.78 -5.88 -10.94
C GLY A 40 7.07 -5.15 -12.25
N PHE A 41 6.60 -3.91 -12.39
CA PHE A 41 6.71 -3.15 -13.64
C PHE A 41 7.52 -1.85 -13.53
N LEU A 42 7.11 -0.90 -12.68
CA LEU A 42 7.71 0.44 -12.66
C LEU A 42 9.17 0.42 -12.21
N LEU A 43 9.48 -0.19 -11.06
CA LEU A 43 10.82 -0.24 -10.50
C LEU A 43 11.83 -0.92 -11.47
N PRO A 44 11.57 -2.13 -12.01
CA PRO A 44 12.42 -2.73 -13.04
C PRO A 44 12.61 -1.83 -14.27
N SER A 45 11.55 -1.14 -14.71
CA SER A 45 11.63 -0.22 -15.85
C SER A 45 12.55 0.97 -15.55
N LEU A 46 12.46 1.55 -14.35
CA LEU A 46 13.32 2.65 -13.91
C LEU A 46 14.78 2.21 -13.75
N THR A 47 15.05 0.98 -13.31
CA THR A 47 16.44 0.47 -13.18
C THR A 47 17.19 0.35 -14.50
N ARG A 48 16.50 0.46 -15.65
CA ARG A 48 17.14 0.54 -16.97
C ARG A 48 17.81 1.90 -17.23
N TYR A 49 17.39 2.95 -16.51
CA TYR A 49 17.83 4.32 -16.72
C TYR A 49 18.48 4.95 -15.48
N LEU A 50 18.19 4.43 -14.29
CA LEU A 50 18.64 4.96 -13.01
C LEU A 50 19.41 3.88 -12.21
N PRO A 51 20.38 4.27 -11.36
CA PRO A 51 20.93 3.35 -10.39
C PRO A 51 19.84 2.83 -9.45
N VAL A 52 20.01 1.63 -8.91
CA VAL A 52 19.00 0.92 -8.10
C VAL A 52 18.39 1.81 -7.02
N TRP A 53 19.20 2.55 -6.26
CA TRP A 53 18.72 3.45 -5.21
C TRP A 53 17.90 4.62 -5.73
N GLY A 54 18.26 5.17 -6.90
CA GLY A 54 17.47 6.22 -7.57
C GLY A 54 16.12 5.69 -8.07
N ALA A 55 16.11 4.48 -8.63
CA ALA A 55 14.88 3.81 -9.06
C ALA A 55 13.96 3.46 -7.89
N ILE A 56 14.51 3.01 -6.75
CA ILE A 56 13.76 2.79 -5.50
C ILE A 56 13.15 4.12 -5.03
N GLY A 57 13.95 5.17 -4.91
CA GLY A 57 13.46 6.49 -4.45
C GLY A 57 12.33 7.03 -5.33
N LEU A 58 12.51 7.03 -6.65
CA LEU A 58 11.52 7.55 -7.58
C LEU A 58 10.25 6.70 -7.62
N SER A 59 10.35 5.36 -7.68
CA SER A 59 9.17 4.49 -7.64
C SER A 59 8.38 4.63 -6.33
N SER A 60 9.08 4.83 -5.20
CA SER A 60 8.46 5.02 -3.89
C SER A 60 7.73 6.35 -3.78
N LEU A 61 8.30 7.42 -4.33
CA LEU A 61 7.64 8.71 -4.37
C LEU A 61 6.39 8.68 -5.26
N ILE A 62 6.48 8.06 -6.45
CA ILE A 62 5.32 7.91 -7.34
C ILE A 62 4.23 7.10 -6.65
N PHE A 63 4.58 5.99 -6.00
CA PHE A 63 3.67 5.18 -5.18
C PHE A 63 2.94 6.02 -4.12
N ALA A 64 3.68 6.82 -3.35
CA ALA A 64 3.11 7.67 -2.33
C ALA A 64 2.18 8.75 -2.90
N THR A 65 2.57 9.40 -4.00
CA THR A 65 1.73 10.44 -4.63
C THR A 65 0.47 9.88 -5.28
N ALA A 66 0.48 8.62 -5.71
CA ALA A 66 -0.69 7.94 -6.28
C ALA A 66 -1.83 7.74 -5.27
N HIS A 67 -1.54 7.85 -3.97
CA HIS A 67 -2.54 7.78 -2.90
C HIS A 67 -3.27 9.12 -2.66
N LEU A 68 -2.85 10.20 -3.34
CA LEU A 68 -3.51 11.51 -3.32
C LEU A 68 -3.75 12.12 -1.92
N SER A 69 -2.98 11.70 -0.92
CA SER A 69 -3.07 12.14 0.47
C SER A 69 -1.75 12.77 0.91
N PHE A 70 -1.74 14.10 1.09
CA PHE A 70 -0.50 14.82 1.43
C PHE A 70 0.10 14.39 2.77
N SER A 71 -0.75 14.08 3.75
CA SER A 71 -0.34 13.56 5.06
C SER A 71 0.34 12.19 4.98
N GLU A 72 0.06 11.44 3.92
CA GLU A 72 0.58 10.08 3.73
C GLU A 72 1.80 10.01 2.82
N ILE A 73 2.16 11.10 2.13
CA ILE A 73 3.30 11.09 1.20
C ILE A 73 4.58 10.60 1.88
N LEU A 74 4.91 11.16 3.04
CA LEU A 74 6.12 10.77 3.78
C LEU A 74 6.10 9.31 4.24
N PRO A 75 5.09 8.83 5.01
CA PRO A 75 5.07 7.44 5.46
C PRO A 75 4.98 6.44 4.30
N LEU A 76 4.20 6.73 3.25
CA LEU A 76 4.10 5.85 2.08
C LEU A 76 5.37 5.83 1.24
N THR A 77 6.13 6.93 1.18
CA THR A 77 7.44 6.94 0.51
C THR A 77 8.42 6.05 1.27
N VAL A 78 8.41 6.08 2.61
CA VAL A 78 9.27 5.22 3.44
C VAL A 78 8.89 3.75 3.29
N LEU A 79 7.60 3.42 3.41
CA LEU A 79 7.09 2.08 3.16
C LEU A 79 7.46 1.63 1.74
N GLY A 80 7.27 2.50 0.76
CA GLY A 80 7.56 2.22 -0.62
C GLY A 80 9.02 1.89 -0.88
N ALA A 81 9.93 2.60 -0.20
CA ALA A 81 11.36 2.39 -0.27
C ALA A 81 11.78 1.06 0.38
N ALA A 82 11.17 0.72 1.52
CA ALA A 82 11.38 -0.57 2.18
C ALA A 82 10.94 -1.74 1.29
N LEU A 83 9.75 -1.65 0.67
CA LEU A 83 9.24 -2.65 -0.28
C LEU A 83 10.13 -2.76 -1.52
N GLY A 84 10.58 -1.62 -2.08
CA GLY A 84 11.51 -1.61 -3.21
C GLY A 84 12.87 -2.24 -2.88
N PHE A 85 13.40 -1.99 -1.68
CA PHE A 85 14.62 -2.64 -1.19
C PHE A 85 14.45 -4.15 -1.03
N ILE A 86 13.35 -4.59 -0.42
CA ILE A 86 13.05 -6.02 -0.23
C ILE A 86 12.88 -6.71 -1.58
N TYR A 87 12.17 -6.11 -2.52
CA TYR A 87 12.02 -6.65 -3.87
C TYR A 87 13.36 -6.79 -4.58
N THR A 88 14.20 -5.74 -4.56
CA THR A 88 15.50 -5.77 -5.25
C THR A 88 16.47 -6.78 -4.63
N ARG A 89 16.35 -7.04 -3.33
CA ARG A 89 17.17 -8.05 -2.64
C ARG A 89 16.66 -9.47 -2.81
N SER A 90 15.35 -9.69 -2.70
CA SER A 90 14.72 -11.01 -2.78
C SER A 90 14.47 -11.49 -4.21
N ARG A 91 14.33 -10.56 -5.16
CA ARG A 91 13.87 -10.80 -6.54
C ARG A 91 12.57 -11.61 -6.62
N ASN A 92 11.73 -11.49 -5.59
CA ASN A 92 10.46 -12.19 -5.47
C ASN A 92 9.37 -11.18 -5.14
N LEU A 93 8.28 -11.15 -5.91
CA LEU A 93 7.14 -10.28 -5.64
C LEU A 93 6.33 -10.70 -4.41
N LEU A 94 6.37 -11.98 -4.02
CA LEU A 94 5.63 -12.43 -2.84
C LEU A 94 6.15 -11.78 -1.55
N ALA A 95 7.44 -11.50 -1.45
CA ALA A 95 8.02 -10.87 -0.26
C ALA A 95 7.45 -9.45 0.02
N PRO A 96 7.50 -8.49 -0.92
CA PRO A 96 6.88 -7.20 -0.73
C PRO A 96 5.34 -7.28 -0.68
N ILE A 97 4.68 -8.19 -1.42
CA ILE A 97 3.21 -8.38 -1.33
C ILE A 97 2.82 -8.74 0.10
N LEU A 98 3.44 -9.76 0.69
CA LEU A 98 3.11 -10.21 2.04
C LEU A 98 3.39 -9.14 3.08
N LEU A 99 4.52 -8.43 2.96
CA LEU A 99 4.84 -7.33 3.88
C LEU A 99 3.82 -6.20 3.77
N HIS A 100 3.49 -5.78 2.54
CA HIS A 100 2.56 -4.70 2.29
C HIS A 100 1.15 -5.08 2.77
N SER A 101 0.65 -6.27 2.42
CA SER A 101 -0.62 -6.78 2.92
C SER A 101 -0.66 -6.89 4.43
N THR A 102 0.43 -7.32 5.07
CA THR A 102 0.51 -7.38 6.54
C THR A 102 0.43 -5.99 7.16
N TRP A 103 1.20 -5.03 6.64
CA TRP A 103 1.16 -3.64 7.08
C TRP A 103 -0.27 -3.08 6.99
N ASN A 104 -0.89 -3.25 5.82
CA ASN A 104 -2.23 -2.73 5.53
C ASN A 104 -3.31 -3.42 6.39
N SER A 105 -3.16 -4.73 6.65
CA SER A 105 -4.03 -5.48 7.56
C SER A 105 -3.92 -4.97 9.00
N VAL A 106 -2.71 -4.73 9.50
CA VAL A 106 -2.48 -4.20 10.86
C VAL A 106 -3.04 -2.78 10.99
N THR A 107 -2.85 -1.93 9.99
CA THR A 107 -3.42 -0.58 9.97
C THR A 107 -4.95 -0.62 9.97
N MET A 108 -5.57 -1.46 9.13
CA MET A 108 -7.03 -1.62 9.10
C MET A 108 -7.60 -2.18 10.40
N LEU A 109 -6.98 -3.20 10.98
CA LEU A 109 -7.41 -3.74 12.27
C LEU A 109 -7.29 -2.68 13.38
N GLY A 110 -6.21 -1.90 13.39
CA GLY A 110 -6.05 -0.78 14.32
C GLY A 110 -7.17 0.25 14.18
N LEU A 111 -7.57 0.59 12.95
CA LEU A 111 -8.68 1.50 12.70
C LEU A 111 -10.02 0.94 13.18
N PHE A 112 -10.29 -0.36 12.99
CA PHE A 112 -11.53 -0.96 13.49
C PHE A 112 -11.57 -1.09 15.02
N LEU A 113 -10.44 -1.35 15.66
CA LEU A 113 -10.36 -1.52 17.11
C LEU A 113 -10.30 -0.20 17.89
N LEU A 114 -9.71 0.85 17.31
CA LEU A 114 -9.49 2.15 17.97
C LEU A 114 -10.36 3.28 17.42
N GLY A 115 -10.93 3.10 16.22
CA GLY A 115 -11.79 4.07 15.55
C GLY A 115 -13.28 3.70 15.55
N GLY A 116 -13.64 2.54 16.09
CA GLY A 116 -15.01 2.15 16.43
C GLY A 116 -15.44 2.63 17.82
#